data_AF-A0A925TTK4-F1
#
_entry.id   AF-A0A925TTK4-F1
#
_cell.length_a   1.000
_cell.length_b   1.000
_cell.length_c   1.000
_cell.angle_alpha   90.00
_cell.angle_beta   90.00
_cell.angle_gamma   90.00
#
_symmetry.space_group_name_H-M   'P 1'
#
loop_
_entity.id
_entity.type
_entity.pdbx_description
1 polymer ?
#
loop_
_entity_poly.entity_id
_entity_poly.type
_entity_poly.pdbx_seq_one_letter_code
_entity_poly.pdbx_strand_id
1 'polypeptide(L)'
;METHIRLLDRIHLQKYIYLISLFVSEQIEVADFEKVFLEIRNEDTYLMSGLFDESVGRVLGTFYLDVSDHTPDDLFDPNNDTFDITTDELRRRASEALGKLKDITSESFSRPSEKK
;
A
#
# COMPACT_ATOMS: atom_id res chain seq x y z
N MET A 1 -0.47 20.39 -10.43
CA MET A 1 0.92 20.25 -9.94
C MET A 1 1.40 18.92 -10.47
N GLU A 2 2.42 18.89 -11.31
CA GLU A 2 3.00 17.62 -11.76
C GLU A 2 3.85 17.05 -10.63
N THR A 3 3.38 15.97 -10.01
CA THR A 3 4.06 15.32 -8.89
C THR A 3 5.13 14.40 -9.48
N HIS A 4 6.36 14.89 -9.55
CA HIS A 4 7.46 14.10 -10.10
C HIS A 4 8.05 13.20 -9.00
N ILE A 5 7.57 11.96 -8.90
CA ILE A 5 8.11 11.01 -7.92
C ILE A 5 9.59 10.70 -8.23
N ARG A 6 10.44 10.64 -7.21
CA ARG A 6 11.88 10.40 -7.39
C ARG A 6 12.12 8.93 -7.73
N LEU A 7 13.21 8.65 -8.46
CA LEU A 7 13.59 7.27 -8.81
C LEU A 7 13.76 6.39 -7.55
N LEU A 8 14.34 6.95 -6.50
CA LEU A 8 14.56 6.23 -5.25
C LEU A 8 13.24 5.80 -4.59
N ASP A 9 12.24 6.69 -4.56
CA ASP A 9 10.90 6.34 -4.07
C ASP A 9 10.32 5.15 -4.82
N ARG A 10 10.48 5.10 -6.16
CA ARG A 10 9.99 3.98 -6.97
C ARG A 10 10.66 2.66 -6.60
N ILE A 11 11.98 2.67 -6.41
CA ILE A 11 12.74 1.48 -6.02
C ILE A 11 12.23 0.96 -4.67
N HIS A 12 12.08 1.85 -3.68
CA HIS A 12 11.60 1.44 -2.36
C HIS A 12 10.12 1.04 -2.35
N LEU A 13 9.31 1.60 -3.25
CA LEU A 13 7.88 1.31 -3.33
C LEU A 13 7.57 -0.05 -4.01
N GLN A 14 8.46 -0.56 -4.86
CA GLN A 14 8.24 -1.79 -5.63
C GLN A 14 7.84 -2.99 -4.76
N LYS A 15 8.46 -3.15 -3.58
CA LYS A 15 8.14 -4.26 -2.66
C LYS A 15 6.70 -4.21 -2.14
N TYR A 16 6.19 -3.02 -1.82
CA TYR A 16 4.80 -2.86 -1.38
C TYR A 16 3.84 -3.09 -2.52
N ILE A 17 4.10 -2.51 -3.70
CA ILE A 17 3.25 -2.72 -4.90
C ILE A 17 3.17 -4.22 -5.24
N TYR A 18 4.32 -4.91 -5.21
CA TYR A 18 4.37 -6.35 -5.47
C TYR A 18 3.55 -7.14 -4.46
N LEU A 19 3.80 -6.96 -3.16
CA LEU A 19 3.10 -7.70 -2.11
C LEU A 19 1.58 -7.44 -2.14
N ILE A 20 1.17 -6.17 -2.25
CA ILE A 20 -0.24 -5.80 -2.35
C ILE A 20 -0.87 -6.42 -3.60
N SER A 21 -0.15 -6.47 -4.73
CA SER A 21 -0.67 -7.09 -5.95
C SER A 21 -0.90 -8.60 -5.81
N LEU A 22 -0.04 -9.31 -5.08
CA LEU A 22 -0.23 -10.73 -4.79
C LEU A 22 -1.49 -10.94 -3.94
N PHE A 23 -1.67 -10.12 -2.90
CA PHE A 23 -2.85 -10.22 -2.03
C PHE A 23 -4.16 -9.90 -2.75
N VAL A 24 -4.18 -8.81 -3.54
CA VAL A 24 -5.36 -8.41 -4.33
C VAL A 24 -5.71 -9.45 -5.42
N SER A 25 -4.73 -10.19 -5.92
CA SER A 25 -4.94 -11.26 -6.91
C SER A 25 -5.13 -12.65 -6.30
N GLU A 26 -5.30 -12.74 -4.98
CA GLU A 26 -5.54 -14.00 -4.26
C GLU A 26 -4.42 -15.04 -4.45
N GLN A 27 -3.20 -14.58 -4.71
CA GLN A 27 -2.02 -15.45 -4.83
C GLN A 27 -1.37 -15.77 -3.48
N ILE A 28 -1.73 -15.02 -2.43
CA ILE A 28 -1.30 -15.23 -1.05
C ILE A 28 -2.49 -15.07 -0.11
N GLU A 29 -2.48 -15.83 0.99
CA GLU A 29 -3.48 -15.74 2.04
C GLU A 29 -3.32 -14.47 2.87
N VAL A 30 -4.39 -14.03 3.53
CA VAL A 30 -4.38 -12.80 4.34
C VAL A 30 -3.33 -12.85 5.45
N ALA A 31 -3.23 -13.97 6.17
CA ALA A 31 -2.27 -14.12 7.26
C ALA A 31 -0.81 -14.00 6.79
N ASP A 32 -0.48 -14.55 5.61
CA ASP A 32 0.86 -14.42 5.01
C ASP A 32 1.11 -12.99 4.55
N PHE A 33 0.10 -12.36 3.93
CA PHE A 33 0.17 -10.97 3.51
C PHE A 33 0.44 -10.02 4.68
N GLU A 34 -0.36 -10.09 5.75
CA GLU A 34 -0.23 -9.23 6.93
C GLU A 34 1.15 -9.37 7.57
N LYS A 35 1.58 -10.61 7.81
CA LYS A 35 2.88 -10.91 8.38
C LYS A 35 4.00 -10.25 7.57
N VAL A 36 4.05 -10.52 6.26
CA VAL A 36 5.12 -10.00 5.40
C VAL A 36 5.02 -8.48 5.26
N PHE A 37 3.81 -7.91 5.19
CA PHE A 37 3.61 -6.46 5.09
C PHE A 37 4.14 -5.74 6.33
N LEU A 38 3.84 -6.25 7.52
CA LEU A 38 4.30 -5.70 8.79
C LEU A 38 5.82 -5.85 8.96
N GLU A 39 6.39 -7.00 8.57
CA GLU A 39 7.84 -7.22 8.55
C GLU A 39 8.54 -6.20 7.64
N ILE A 40 8.09 -6.07 6.38
CA ILE A 40 8.64 -5.10 5.42
C ILE A 40 8.58 -3.68 6.00
N ARG A 41 7.42 -3.27 6.54
CA ARG A 41 7.23 -1.93 7.09
C ARG A 41 8.20 -1.65 8.24
N ASN A 42 8.32 -2.58 9.17
CA ASN A 42 9.13 -2.41 10.37
C ASN A 42 10.63 -2.33 10.06
N GLU A 43 11.07 -2.99 8.98
CA GLU A 43 12.47 -2.98 8.54
C GLU A 43 12.79 -1.87 7.52
N ASP A 44 11.77 -1.18 6.99
CA ASP A 44 11.96 -0.18 5.95
C ASP A 44 12.47 1.16 6.49
N THR A 45 13.79 1.24 6.66
CA THR A 45 14.47 2.48 7.05
C THR A 45 14.19 3.66 6.13
N TYR A 46 13.89 3.44 4.85
CA TYR A 46 13.54 4.50 3.92
C TYR A 46 12.15 5.06 4.18
N LEU A 47 11.17 4.20 4.45
CA LEU A 47 9.85 4.63 4.92
C LEU A 47 9.95 5.44 6.21
N MET A 48 10.71 4.91 7.18
CA MET A 48 10.88 5.54 8.49
C MET A 48 11.70 6.84 8.45
N SER A 49 12.51 7.04 7.42
CA SER A 49 13.24 8.31 7.22
C SER A 49 12.33 9.48 6.89
N GLY A 50 11.06 9.24 6.51
CA GLY A 50 10.12 10.27 6.06
C GLY A 50 10.51 10.88 4.71
N LEU A 51 11.46 10.26 3.99
CA LEU A 51 11.93 10.80 2.73
C LEU A 51 10.91 10.62 1.61
N PHE A 52 10.06 9.59 1.62
CA PHE A 52 9.07 9.33 0.57
C PHE A 52 8.30 10.59 0.16
N ASP A 53 7.89 10.64 -1.10
CA ASP A 53 6.86 11.59 -1.54
C ASP A 53 5.66 11.55 -0.59
N GLU A 54 5.16 12.72 -0.20
CA GLU A 54 4.13 12.86 0.82
C GLU A 54 2.84 12.09 0.46
N SER A 55 2.51 12.01 -0.84
CA SER A 55 1.36 11.24 -1.31
C SER A 55 1.56 9.73 -1.09
N VAL A 56 2.76 9.21 -1.39
CA VAL A 56 3.13 7.81 -1.16
C VAL A 56 3.12 7.49 0.33
N GLY A 57 3.75 8.35 1.14
CA GLY A 57 3.79 8.19 2.60
C GLY A 57 2.39 8.16 3.21
N ARG A 58 1.48 9.04 2.75
CA ARG A 58 0.07 9.02 3.19
C ARG A 58 -0.63 7.73 2.82
N VAL A 59 -0.53 7.26 1.57
CA VAL A 59 -1.19 6.03 1.13
C VAL A 59 -0.69 4.82 1.93
N LEU A 60 0.63 4.65 2.07
CA LEU A 60 1.21 3.55 2.86
C LEU A 60 0.90 3.67 4.36
N GLY A 61 0.82 4.90 4.88
CA GLY A 61 0.47 5.17 6.26
C GLY A 61 -0.97 4.76 6.58
N THR A 62 -1.93 5.19 5.77
CA THR A 62 -3.35 4.81 5.90
C THR A 62 -3.52 3.31 5.72
N PHE A 63 -2.93 2.73 4.68
CA PHE A 63 -3.10 1.31 4.41
C PHE A 63 -2.50 0.41 5.49
N TYR A 64 -1.46 0.87 6.20
CA TYR A 64 -0.99 0.16 7.38
C TYR A 64 -1.99 0.13 8.53
N LEU A 65 -2.74 1.20 8.76
CA LEU A 65 -3.80 1.19 9.76
C LEU A 65 -4.86 0.16 9.36
N ASP A 66 -5.22 0.11 8.08
CA ASP A 66 -6.16 -0.92 7.57
C ASP A 66 -5.65 -2.35 7.83
N VAL A 67 -4.35 -2.60 7.64
CA VAL A 67 -3.72 -3.90 7.94
C VAL A 67 -3.67 -4.17 9.45
N SER A 68 -3.43 -3.14 10.27
CA SER A 68 -3.34 -3.28 11.73
C SER A 68 -4.70 -3.49 12.40
N ASP A 69 -5.77 -3.02 11.76
CA ASP A 69 -7.17 -3.12 12.23
C ASP A 69 -7.89 -4.34 11.61
N HIS A 70 -7.16 -5.20 10.89
CA HIS A 70 -7.73 -6.45 10.38
C HIS A 70 -7.99 -7.43 11.51
N THR A 71 -9.18 -8.03 11.46
CA THR A 71 -9.56 -9.14 12.33
C THR A 71 -9.82 -10.36 11.44
N PRO A 72 -9.18 -11.51 11.74
CA PRO A 72 -9.47 -12.77 11.06
C PRO A 72 -10.98 -13.07 11.05
N ASP A 73 -11.50 -13.54 9.92
CA ASP A 73 -12.96 -13.69 9.73
C ASP A 73 -13.59 -14.70 10.71
N ASP A 74 -12.80 -15.62 11.27
CA ASP A 74 -13.21 -16.57 12.30
C ASP A 74 -13.33 -15.96 13.71
N LEU A 75 -12.72 -14.78 13.91
CA LEU A 75 -12.76 -14.00 15.14
C LEU A 75 -13.65 -12.75 15.03
N PHE A 76 -14.10 -12.42 13.82
CA PHE A 76 -14.95 -11.25 13.57
C PHE A 76 -16.32 -11.38 14.25
N ASP A 77 -16.62 -10.49 15.19
CA ASP A 77 -17.95 -10.37 15.81
C ASP A 77 -18.67 -9.10 15.30
N PRO A 78 -19.71 -9.24 14.45
CA PRO A 78 -20.45 -8.10 13.92
C PRO A 78 -21.18 -7.27 14.98
N ASN A 79 -21.25 -7.74 16.23
CA ASN A 79 -21.92 -7.06 17.34
C ASN A 79 -20.97 -6.41 18.35
N ASN A 80 -19.66 -6.66 18.27
CA ASN A 80 -18.73 -6.34 19.35
C ASN A 80 -17.63 -5.33 18.98
N ASP A 81 -17.30 -5.15 17.69
CA ASP A 81 -16.27 -4.18 17.29
C ASP A 81 -16.69 -3.34 16.08
N THR A 82 -16.76 -2.02 16.28
CA THR A 82 -17.08 -1.04 15.24
C THR A 82 -15.88 -0.69 14.34
N PHE A 83 -14.71 -1.27 14.59
CA PHE A 83 -13.45 -0.93 13.92
C PHE A 83 -12.81 -2.10 13.16
N ASP A 84 -13.32 -3.32 13.33
CA ASP A 84 -12.75 -4.51 12.71
C ASP A 84 -12.92 -4.52 11.19
N ILE A 85 -11.83 -4.82 10.49
CA ILE A 85 -11.80 -4.95 9.05
C ILE A 85 -11.77 -6.44 8.69
N THR A 86 -12.83 -6.93 8.06
CA THR A 86 -12.88 -8.29 7.47
C THR A 86 -11.84 -8.46 6.36
N THR A 87 -11.50 -9.70 6.01
CA THR A 87 -10.55 -9.99 4.91
C THR A 87 -11.00 -9.38 3.57
N ASP A 88 -12.29 -9.46 3.26
CA ASP A 88 -12.84 -8.92 2.00
C ASP A 88 -12.71 -7.39 1.94
N GLU A 89 -12.99 -6.70 3.05
CA GLU A 89 -12.83 -5.25 3.14
C GLU A 89 -11.36 -4.85 3.07
N LEU A 90 -10.46 -5.60 3.73
CA LEU A 90 -9.01 -5.38 3.63
C LEU A 90 -8.55 -5.52 2.18
N ARG A 91 -9.01 -6.55 1.45
CA ARG A 91 -8.67 -6.76 0.04
C ARG A 91 -9.20 -5.63 -0.84
N ARG A 92 -10.40 -5.13 -0.57
CA ARG A 92 -10.97 -3.96 -1.26
C ARG A 92 -10.09 -2.72 -1.06
N ARG A 93 -9.72 -2.40 0.18
CA ARG A 93 -8.84 -1.25 0.50
C ARG A 93 -7.43 -1.42 -0.06
N ALA A 94 -6.90 -2.65 -0.06
CA ALA A 94 -5.63 -2.99 -0.69
C ALA A 94 -5.65 -2.69 -2.20
N SER A 95 -6.75 -2.99 -2.88
CA SER A 95 -6.94 -2.68 -4.30
C SER A 95 -6.93 -1.17 -4.56
N GLU A 96 -7.61 -0.39 -3.71
CA GLU A 96 -7.59 1.08 -3.80
C GLU A 96 -6.20 1.66 -3.55
N ALA A 97 -5.51 1.19 -2.52
CA ALA A 97 -4.15 1.60 -2.21
C ALA A 97 -3.21 1.30 -3.38
N LEU A 98 -3.32 0.09 -3.96
CA LEU A 98 -2.55 -0.32 -5.13
C LEU A 98 -2.78 0.60 -6.33
N GLY A 99 -4.04 0.97 -6.60
CA GLY A 99 -4.41 1.92 -7.65
C GLY A 99 -3.72 3.27 -7.44
N LYS A 100 -3.90 3.86 -6.26
CA LYS A 100 -3.28 5.16 -5.90
C LYS A 100 -1.76 5.13 -6.04
N LEU A 101 -1.10 4.09 -5.55
CA LEU A 101 0.35 3.94 -5.65
C LEU A 101 0.81 3.84 -7.11
N LYS A 102 0.10 3.07 -7.94
CA LYS A 102 0.40 2.94 -9.37
C LYS A 102 0.21 4.28 -10.10
N ASP A 103 -0.87 4.99 -9.83
CA ASP A 103 -1.17 6.27 -10.45
C ASP A 103 -0.04 7.28 -10.18
N ILE A 104 0.35 7.44 -8.90
CA ILE A 104 1.46 8.30 -8.48
C ILE A 104 2.78 7.93 -9.21
N THR A 105 3.03 6.62 -9.41
CA THR A 105 4.24 6.18 -10.13
C THR A 105 4.17 6.33 -11.65
N SER A 106 2.96 6.38 -12.23
CA SER A 106 2.71 6.42 -13.67
C SER A 106 2.66 7.83 -14.25
N GLU A 107 2.21 8.82 -13.47
CA GLU A 107 2.10 10.24 -13.87
C GLU A 107 3.45 10.87 -14.27
N SER A 108 4.56 10.22 -13.94
CA SER A 108 5.90 10.71 -14.22
C SER A 108 6.46 10.36 -15.62
N PHE A 109 5.66 9.77 -16.51
CA PHE A 109 6.06 9.36 -17.87
C PHE A 109 5.47 10.20 -19.01
N SER A 110 4.67 11.22 -18.70
CA SER A 110 4.26 12.22 -19.69
C SER A 110 5.47 13.07 -20.08
N ARG A 111 6.09 12.68 -21.21
CA ARG A 111 7.37 13.14 -21.74
C ARG A 111 7.52 14.67 -21.86
N PRO A 112 8.78 15.19 -21.87
CA PRO A 112 9.04 16.57 -22.27
C PRO A 112 8.52 16.80 -23.68
N SER A 113 7.73 17.87 -23.86
CA SER A 113 7.39 18.38 -25.17
C SER A 113 8.70 18.77 -25.87
N GLU A 114 9.13 17.98 -26.86
CA GLU A 114 10.13 18.39 -27.84
C GLU A 114 9.58 19.61 -28.58
N LYS A 115 9.98 20.81 -28.17
CA LYS A 115 9.82 22.00 -29.00
C LYS A 115 10.99 22.01 -29.99
N LYS A 116 10.67 21.67 -31.24
CA LYS A 116 11.48 21.99 -32.43
C LYS A 116 11.55 23.49 -32.65
#